data_AF-A0A0G3GU85-F1
#
_entry.id   AF-A0A0G3GU85-F1
#
_cell.length_a   1.000
_cell.length_b   1.000
_cell.length_c   1.000
_cell.angle_alpha   90.00
_cell.angle_beta   90.00
_cell.angle_gamma   90.00
#
_symmetry.space_group_name_H-M   'P 1'
#
loop_
_entity.id
_entity.type
_entity.pdbx_description
1 polymer ?
#
loop_
_entity_poly.entity_id
_entity_poly.type
_entity_poly.pdbx_seq_one_letter_code
_entity_poly.pdbx_strand_id
1 'polypeptide(L)'
;MTPEQIADLIGVDYRPQIHEEDRASTRSADASDDRNVKLRTTAGDIELSIPKGTQNASKTATGIGDRSVMFDQGDDTVATVTAYPDESMQMHSVILSPTAPHEFRYDVSLPAEVSMSKNEDGGIDFVDSKQNFVAGIAPAWARDAEGNRVSSEYDVVGDSIVQKVATVSADQYPVVADPFLGKHLFNNLWQGEWNGDATFNGTVSPWGAVVMTGGGGVGGYVAGQAIMRDAGWKEWEAAFPDINSKASVRQQYECHILAGTLGLPYTGEYNLERARPDKGDWALTPHQHHCNWE
;
A
#
# COMPACT_ATOMS: atom_id res chain seq x y z
N MET A 1 27.21 0.00 1.54
CA MET A 1 26.61 -1.31 1.89
C MET A 1 26.51 -2.17 0.63
N THR A 2 26.56 -3.50 0.75
CA THR A 2 26.34 -4.41 -0.38
C THR A 2 24.84 -4.52 -0.72
N PRO A 3 24.46 -4.98 -1.93
CA PRO A 3 23.06 -5.22 -2.27
C PRO A 3 22.33 -6.18 -1.31
N GLU A 4 23.02 -7.21 -0.82
CA GLU A 4 22.51 -8.14 0.19
C GLU A 4 22.20 -7.44 1.52
N GLN A 5 23.11 -6.58 2.00
CA GLN A 5 22.88 -5.80 3.22
C GLN A 5 21.70 -4.81 3.07
N ILE A 6 21.49 -4.25 1.87
CA ILE A 6 20.35 -3.39 1.58
C ILE A 6 19.06 -4.22 1.59
N ALA A 7 19.05 -5.40 0.98
CA ALA A 7 17.90 -6.29 0.97
C ALA A 7 17.48 -6.69 2.39
N ASP A 8 18.43 -7.12 3.22
CA ASP A 8 18.18 -7.45 4.63
C ASP A 8 17.60 -6.26 5.41
N LEU A 9 18.17 -5.07 5.20
CA LEU A 9 17.74 -3.84 5.88
C LEU A 9 16.29 -3.47 5.57
N ILE A 10 15.83 -3.71 4.34
CA ILE A 10 14.44 -3.46 3.93
C ILE A 10 13.53 -4.68 4.06
N GLY A 11 14.01 -5.78 4.65
CA GLY A 11 13.25 -7.01 4.86
C GLY A 11 12.92 -7.78 3.58
N VAL A 12 13.76 -7.70 2.56
CA VAL A 12 13.64 -8.44 1.29
C VAL A 12 14.59 -9.63 1.29
N ASP A 13 14.08 -10.81 0.91
CA ASP A 13 14.91 -12.01 0.69
C ASP A 13 15.85 -11.78 -0.51
N TYR A 14 17.16 -11.74 -0.25
CA TYR A 14 18.13 -11.35 -1.26
C TYR A 14 18.23 -12.35 -2.40
N ARG A 15 17.89 -11.90 -3.62
CA ARG A 15 18.05 -12.69 -4.84
C ARG A 15 18.67 -11.87 -5.96
N PRO A 16 19.94 -12.12 -6.31
CA PRO A 16 20.70 -11.28 -7.24
C PRO A 16 20.31 -11.44 -8.72
N GLN A 17 19.51 -12.45 -9.07
CA GLN A 17 19.09 -12.68 -10.46
C GLN A 17 17.63 -12.28 -10.66
N ILE A 18 17.39 -11.36 -11.59
CA ILE A 18 16.06 -11.07 -12.11
C ILE A 18 15.74 -12.17 -13.13
N HIS A 19 14.88 -13.12 -12.79
CA HIS A 19 14.42 -14.11 -13.77
C HIS A 19 13.52 -13.43 -14.82
N GLU A 20 13.63 -13.84 -16.08
CA GLU A 20 12.92 -13.22 -17.21
C GLU A 20 11.38 -13.30 -17.08
N GLU A 21 10.90 -14.25 -16.28
CA GLU A 21 9.50 -14.47 -15.92
C GLU A 21 8.99 -13.43 -14.89
N ASP A 22 9.87 -12.93 -14.02
CA ASP A 22 9.56 -11.88 -13.02
C ASP A 22 9.49 -10.48 -13.65
N ARG A 23 10.16 -10.27 -14.78
CA ARG A 23 10.01 -9.07 -15.63
C ARG A 23 8.59 -8.89 -16.16
N ALA A 24 7.77 -9.95 -16.21
CA ALA A 24 6.38 -9.88 -16.63
C ALA A 24 5.45 -9.44 -15.48
N SER A 25 5.75 -9.83 -14.23
CA SER A 25 5.03 -9.38 -13.02
C SER A 25 5.36 -7.94 -12.64
N THR A 26 6.51 -7.39 -13.06
CA THR A 26 6.81 -5.95 -12.94
C THR A 26 6.15 -5.11 -14.04
N ARG A 27 5.43 -5.67 -15.01
CA ARG A 27 4.78 -4.85 -16.06
C ARG A 27 3.57 -4.04 -15.59
N SER A 28 3.01 -4.29 -14.40
CA SER A 28 2.02 -3.38 -13.80
C SER A 28 2.67 -2.25 -12.98
N ALA A 29 3.94 -2.45 -12.59
CA ALA A 29 4.79 -1.62 -11.73
C ALA A 29 6.18 -1.48 -12.39
N ASP A 30 6.22 -0.93 -13.60
CA ASP A 30 7.43 -0.93 -14.42
C ASP A 30 8.38 0.13 -13.87
N ALA A 31 9.31 -0.26 -12.98
CA ALA A 31 10.51 0.53 -12.71
C ALA A 31 11.36 0.52 -13.98
N SER A 32 10.91 1.31 -14.96
CA SER A 32 11.52 1.40 -16.28
C SER A 32 12.92 2.02 -16.20
N ASP A 33 13.66 1.96 -17.30
CA ASP A 33 14.88 2.76 -17.50
C ASP A 33 14.63 4.28 -17.25
N ASP A 34 13.36 4.73 -17.21
CA ASP A 34 12.97 6.12 -16.94
C ASP A 34 12.89 6.47 -15.44
N ARG A 35 13.14 5.51 -14.54
CA ARG A 35 13.13 5.66 -13.07
C ARG A 35 11.81 6.17 -12.50
N ASN A 36 10.71 5.63 -12.99
CA ASN A 36 9.36 5.89 -12.47
C ASN A 36 8.70 4.59 -12.02
N VAL A 37 7.77 4.71 -11.09
CA VAL A 37 6.91 3.67 -10.58
C VAL A 37 5.50 4.00 -11.03
N LYS A 38 4.81 3.05 -11.66
CA LYS A 38 3.50 3.26 -12.28
C LYS A 38 2.44 2.44 -11.57
N LEU A 39 1.33 3.07 -11.22
CA LEU A 39 0.13 2.43 -10.67
C LEU A 39 -1.03 2.62 -11.65
N ARG A 40 -1.49 1.52 -12.26
CA ARG A 40 -2.61 1.55 -13.20
C ARG A 40 -3.94 1.61 -12.45
N THR A 41 -4.77 2.60 -12.72
CA THR A 41 -6.10 2.73 -12.10
C THR A 41 -7.19 2.82 -13.16
N THR A 42 -8.45 2.66 -12.75
CA THR A 42 -9.60 2.86 -13.65
C THR A 42 -9.77 4.31 -14.09
N ALA A 43 -9.20 5.27 -13.34
CA ALA A 43 -9.16 6.69 -13.67
C ALA A 43 -7.95 7.09 -14.55
N GLY A 44 -7.05 6.14 -14.84
CA GLY A 44 -5.80 6.35 -15.58
C GLY A 44 -4.55 5.98 -14.77
N ASP A 45 -3.37 6.09 -15.37
CA ASP A 45 -2.10 5.77 -14.72
C ASP A 45 -1.68 6.90 -13.76
N ILE A 46 -1.34 6.54 -12.52
CA ILE A 46 -0.62 7.41 -11.58
C ILE A 46 0.85 7.01 -11.65
N GLU A 47 1.75 7.96 -11.88
CA GLU A 47 3.20 7.69 -11.94
C GLU A 47 3.93 8.50 -10.87
N LEU A 48 4.84 7.85 -10.14
CA LEU A 48 5.74 8.48 -9.17
C LEU A 48 7.18 8.28 -9.61
N SER A 49 7.98 9.35 -9.62
CA SER A 49 9.41 9.23 -9.88
C SER A 49 10.14 8.59 -8.70
N ILE A 50 11.14 7.76 -8.98
CA ILE A 50 12.13 7.36 -7.99
C ILE A 50 13.04 8.57 -7.73
N PRO A 51 13.34 8.91 -6.45
CA PRO A 51 14.22 10.03 -6.13
C PRO A 51 15.52 9.97 -6.92
N LYS A 52 16.04 11.12 -7.32
CA LYS A 52 17.33 11.23 -8.02
C LYS A 52 18.33 11.88 -7.08
N GLY A 53 19.44 11.19 -6.85
CA GLY A 53 20.55 11.72 -6.09
C GLY A 53 21.15 12.95 -6.78
N THR A 54 21.85 13.73 -5.98
CA THR A 54 22.47 14.99 -6.39
C THR A 54 23.72 14.79 -7.25
N GLN A 55 24.29 13.57 -7.26
CA GLN A 55 25.55 13.27 -7.95
C GLN A 55 25.53 11.87 -8.57
N ASN A 56 25.81 11.74 -9.88
CA ASN A 56 26.12 10.47 -10.55
C ASN A 56 25.21 9.25 -10.23
N ALA A 57 23.91 9.47 -9.98
CA ALA A 57 22.96 8.40 -9.72
C ALA A 57 22.98 7.35 -10.85
N SER A 58 23.03 6.07 -10.46
CA SER A 58 23.00 4.95 -11.40
C SER A 58 21.71 4.98 -12.20
N LYS A 59 21.83 4.89 -13.53
CA LYS A 59 20.69 4.71 -14.42
C LYS A 59 20.21 3.26 -14.46
N THR A 60 21.08 2.33 -14.09
CA THR A 60 20.78 0.90 -14.14
C THR A 60 20.38 0.42 -12.75
N ALA A 61 19.23 -0.27 -12.68
CA ALA A 61 18.76 -0.95 -11.49
C ALA A 61 19.61 -2.20 -11.20
N THR A 62 19.88 -2.46 -9.93
CA THR A 62 20.46 -3.73 -9.45
C THR A 62 19.36 -4.56 -8.82
N GLY A 63 19.20 -5.81 -9.25
CA GLY A 63 18.25 -6.75 -8.63
C GLY A 63 18.68 -7.11 -7.21
N ILE A 64 17.75 -7.01 -6.26
CA ILE A 64 17.96 -7.39 -4.85
C ILE A 64 16.94 -8.41 -4.35
N GLY A 65 15.92 -8.75 -5.14
CA GLY A 65 14.91 -9.75 -4.83
C GLY A 65 14.04 -10.04 -6.06
N ASP A 66 13.16 -11.04 -5.99
CA ASP A 66 12.29 -11.46 -7.11
C ASP A 66 11.48 -10.29 -7.70
N ARG A 67 11.04 -9.35 -6.84
CA ARG A 67 10.26 -8.16 -7.22
C ARG A 67 10.88 -6.86 -6.72
N SER A 68 12.18 -6.89 -6.45
CA SER A 68 12.86 -5.81 -5.75
C SER A 68 14.13 -5.38 -6.46
N VAL A 69 14.27 -4.08 -6.64
CA VAL A 69 15.45 -3.46 -7.25
C VAL A 69 15.98 -2.33 -6.38
N MET A 70 17.27 -2.04 -6.52
CA MET A 70 17.92 -0.87 -5.93
C MET A 70 18.61 0.00 -6.98
N PHE A 71 18.76 1.27 -6.64
CA PHE A 71 19.52 2.26 -7.38
C PHE A 71 20.46 2.97 -6.42
N ASP A 72 21.75 2.93 -6.72
CA ASP A 72 22.73 3.80 -6.07
C ASP A 72 22.53 5.23 -6.57
N GLN A 73 22.38 6.16 -5.63
CA GLN A 73 22.09 7.56 -5.91
C GLN A 73 23.35 8.42 -6.03
N GLY A 74 24.52 7.86 -5.70
CA GLY A 74 25.83 8.50 -5.79
C GLY A 74 26.08 9.62 -4.78
N ASP A 75 25.23 9.74 -3.77
CA ASP A 75 25.29 10.75 -2.71
C ASP A 75 25.02 10.17 -1.31
N ASP A 76 25.54 8.97 -1.05
CA ASP A 76 25.32 8.18 0.18
C ASP A 76 23.84 7.85 0.43
N THR A 77 23.01 7.87 -0.62
CA THR A 77 21.65 7.34 -0.56
C THR A 77 21.45 6.18 -1.53
N VAL A 78 20.53 5.28 -1.19
CA VAL A 78 20.06 4.20 -2.06
C VAL A 78 18.56 4.28 -2.16
N ALA A 79 18.03 4.28 -3.37
CA ALA A 79 16.60 4.13 -3.60
C ALA A 79 16.28 2.66 -3.87
N THR A 80 15.26 2.10 -3.22
CA THR A 80 14.77 0.74 -3.51
C THR A 80 13.31 0.79 -3.93
N VAL A 81 12.90 -0.20 -4.73
CA VAL A 81 11.51 -0.39 -5.15
C VAL A 81 11.18 -1.88 -5.02
N THR A 82 10.09 -2.20 -4.34
CA THR A 82 9.52 -3.54 -4.22
C THR A 82 8.07 -3.50 -4.70
N ALA A 83 7.72 -4.32 -5.68
CA ALA A 83 6.34 -4.49 -6.15
C ALA A 83 5.69 -5.71 -5.48
N TYR A 84 4.44 -5.57 -5.05
CA TYR A 84 3.68 -6.66 -4.45
C TYR A 84 2.63 -7.24 -5.42
N PRO A 85 2.19 -8.49 -5.21
CA PRO A 85 1.18 -9.12 -6.07
C PRO A 85 -0.17 -8.40 -6.11
N ASP A 86 -0.50 -7.61 -5.09
CA ASP A 86 -1.71 -6.77 -5.02
C ASP A 86 -1.52 -5.41 -5.72
N GLU A 87 -0.50 -5.29 -6.58
CA GLU A 87 -0.14 -4.07 -7.30
C GLU A 87 0.23 -2.88 -6.39
N SER A 88 0.35 -3.07 -5.07
CA SER A 88 0.97 -2.09 -4.18
C SER A 88 2.48 -2.10 -4.35
N MET A 89 3.12 -0.99 -4.01
CA MET A 89 4.54 -0.78 -4.22
C MET A 89 5.15 -0.07 -3.02
N GLN A 90 6.25 -0.61 -2.53
CA GLN A 90 7.05 -0.01 -1.48
C GLN A 90 8.32 0.56 -2.10
N MET A 91 8.53 1.86 -1.91
CA MET A 91 9.81 2.49 -2.18
C MET A 91 10.51 2.76 -0.85
N HIS A 92 11.84 2.69 -0.84
CA HIS A 92 12.63 3.18 0.29
C HIS A 92 13.72 4.12 -0.18
N SER A 93 13.93 5.20 0.58
CA SER A 93 15.15 5.99 0.57
C SER A 93 16.00 5.56 1.77
N VAL A 94 17.12 4.90 1.49
CA VAL A 94 18.09 4.47 2.50
C VAL A 94 19.19 5.52 2.58
N ILE A 95 19.29 6.17 3.73
CA ILE A 95 20.27 7.20 4.06
C ILE A 95 21.45 6.51 4.75
N LEU A 96 22.62 6.47 4.12
CA LEU A 96 23.76 5.69 4.61
C LEU A 96 24.65 6.45 5.59
N SER A 97 24.59 7.77 5.60
CA SER A 97 25.49 8.61 6.39
C SER A 97 24.87 9.96 6.77
N PRO A 98 25.41 10.66 7.79
CA PRO A 98 24.96 12.01 8.16
C PRO A 98 25.14 13.08 7.09
N THR A 99 25.95 12.82 6.06
CA THR A 99 26.24 13.78 4.99
C THR A 99 25.36 13.59 3.77
N ALA A 100 24.59 12.50 3.72
CA ALA A 100 23.61 12.24 2.68
C ALA A 100 22.45 13.26 2.74
N PRO A 101 21.70 13.45 1.63
CA PRO A 101 20.44 14.19 1.68
C PRO A 101 19.40 13.55 2.61
N HIS A 102 18.59 14.42 3.24
CA HIS A 102 17.48 14.05 4.14
C HIS A 102 16.12 14.47 3.59
N GLU A 103 16.09 14.99 2.36
CA GLU A 103 14.88 15.37 1.65
C GLU A 103 14.82 14.62 0.32
N PHE A 104 13.71 13.94 0.06
CA PHE A 104 13.50 13.12 -1.12
C PHE A 104 12.27 13.60 -1.89
N ARG A 105 12.46 14.00 -3.14
CA ARG A 105 11.38 14.44 -4.03
C ARG A 105 10.91 13.30 -4.94
N TYR A 106 9.60 13.13 -4.99
CA TYR A 106 8.88 12.21 -5.86
C TYR A 106 7.96 13.06 -6.76
N ASP A 107 8.32 13.21 -8.03
CA ASP A 107 7.47 13.86 -9.02
C ASP A 107 6.29 12.95 -9.35
N VAL A 108 5.08 13.51 -9.37
CA VAL A 108 3.82 12.78 -9.53
C VAL A 108 3.15 13.21 -10.83
N SER A 109 2.92 12.24 -11.71
CA SER A 109 2.04 12.43 -12.87
C SER A 109 0.67 11.85 -12.57
N LEU A 110 -0.36 12.70 -12.68
CA LEU A 110 -1.75 12.32 -12.42
C LEU A 110 -2.60 12.40 -13.69
N PRO A 111 -3.57 11.49 -13.85
CA PRO A 111 -4.63 11.65 -14.85
C PRO A 111 -5.40 12.96 -14.61
N ALA A 112 -5.96 13.53 -15.68
CA ALA A 112 -6.60 14.86 -15.63
C ALA A 112 -7.73 15.01 -14.60
N GLU A 113 -8.41 13.91 -14.26
CA GLU A 113 -9.52 13.91 -13.28
C GLU A 113 -9.12 13.42 -11.89
N VAL A 114 -7.82 13.21 -11.64
CA VAL A 114 -7.30 12.77 -10.35
C VAL A 114 -6.52 13.91 -9.69
N SER A 115 -6.80 14.13 -8.42
CA SER A 115 -6.07 15.09 -7.58
C SER A 115 -5.43 14.38 -6.40
N MET A 116 -4.33 14.95 -5.89
CA MET A 116 -3.68 14.48 -4.66
C MET A 116 -3.83 15.50 -3.53
N SER A 117 -3.97 15.00 -2.31
CA SER A 117 -3.99 15.85 -1.11
C SER A 117 -3.37 15.13 0.09
N LYS A 118 -2.60 15.87 0.89
CA LYS A 118 -2.13 15.39 2.20
C LYS A 118 -3.29 15.40 3.20
N ASN A 119 -3.45 14.31 3.93
CA ASN A 119 -4.44 14.18 4.99
C ASN A 119 -3.86 14.51 6.38
N GLU A 120 -4.74 14.58 7.39
CA GLU A 120 -4.39 14.95 8.76
C GLU A 120 -3.44 13.94 9.43
N ASP A 121 -3.49 12.66 9.04
CA ASP A 121 -2.59 11.60 9.50
C ASP A 121 -1.25 11.56 8.76
N GLY A 122 -1.06 12.42 7.74
CA GLY A 122 0.23 12.71 7.13
C GLY A 122 0.59 11.88 5.90
N GLY A 123 -0.30 11.00 5.43
CA GLY A 123 -0.17 10.38 4.11
C GLY A 123 -0.84 11.20 3.01
N ILE A 124 -0.97 10.60 1.82
CA ILE A 124 -1.45 11.28 0.62
C ILE A 124 -2.56 10.45 -0.02
N ASP A 125 -3.74 11.05 -0.20
CA ASP A 125 -4.84 10.44 -0.94
C ASP A 125 -4.83 10.90 -2.39
N PHE A 126 -5.12 9.97 -3.32
CA PHE A 126 -5.47 10.26 -4.70
C PHE A 126 -6.96 10.03 -4.89
N VAL A 127 -7.67 11.08 -5.31
CA VAL A 127 -9.13 11.04 -5.47
C VAL A 127 -9.56 11.55 -6.84
N ASP A 128 -10.67 11.01 -7.35
CA ASP A 128 -11.28 11.45 -8.59
C ASP A 128 -12.04 12.79 -8.44
N SER A 129 -12.58 13.29 -9.55
CA SER A 129 -13.39 14.52 -9.60
C SER A 129 -14.66 14.49 -8.74
N LYS A 130 -15.10 13.30 -8.28
CA LYS A 130 -16.23 13.07 -7.39
C LYS A 130 -15.81 12.76 -5.96
N GLN A 131 -14.52 12.91 -5.63
CA GLN A 131 -13.93 12.59 -4.33
C GLN A 131 -14.01 11.10 -3.96
N ASN A 132 -14.12 10.21 -4.96
CA ASN A 132 -13.91 8.79 -4.70
C ASN A 132 -12.42 8.51 -4.60
N PHE A 133 -12.06 7.64 -3.65
CA PHE A 133 -10.71 7.11 -3.53
C PHE A 133 -10.29 6.34 -4.77
N VAL A 134 -9.07 6.62 -5.24
CA VAL A 134 -8.43 5.97 -6.38
C VAL A 134 -7.21 5.17 -5.93
N ALA A 135 -6.36 5.77 -5.09
CA ALA A 135 -5.14 5.18 -4.52
C ALA A 135 -4.68 6.04 -3.33
N GLY A 136 -3.65 5.60 -2.60
CA GLY A 136 -3.04 6.43 -1.56
C GLY A 136 -1.59 6.05 -1.25
N ILE A 137 -0.92 6.93 -0.52
CA ILE A 137 0.41 6.72 0.06
C ILE A 137 0.27 6.76 1.58
N ALA A 138 0.81 5.75 2.24
CA ALA A 138 0.83 5.65 3.70
C ALA A 138 1.53 6.87 4.34
N PRO A 139 1.33 7.17 5.63
CA PRO A 139 2.03 8.25 6.29
C PRO A 139 3.52 7.98 6.31
N ALA A 140 4.30 9.03 6.12
CA ALA A 140 5.75 8.95 6.14
C ALA A 140 6.23 8.31 7.44
N TRP A 141 7.08 7.30 7.32
CA TRP A 141 7.84 6.74 8.42
C TRP A 141 9.32 6.68 8.07
N ALA A 142 10.15 6.73 9.10
CA ALA A 142 11.56 6.43 8.99
C ALA A 142 12.03 5.64 10.21
N ARG A 143 13.05 4.80 10.03
CA ARG A 143 13.68 4.02 11.09
C ARG A 143 15.18 4.04 11.00
N ASP A 144 15.85 4.11 12.15
CA ASP A 144 17.30 4.02 12.25
C ASP A 144 17.80 2.56 12.20
N ALA A 145 19.11 2.36 12.30
CA ALA A 145 19.77 1.06 12.22
C ALA A 145 19.29 0.06 13.29
N GLU A 146 18.88 0.56 14.45
CA GLU A 146 18.33 -0.22 15.56
C GLU A 146 16.79 -0.40 15.45
N GLY A 147 16.17 0.16 14.43
CA GLY A 147 14.73 0.09 14.17
C GLY A 147 13.88 1.09 14.96
N ASN A 148 14.50 2.04 15.67
CA ASN A 148 13.79 3.11 16.36
C ASN A 148 13.17 4.07 15.36
N ARG A 149 12.04 4.68 15.75
CA ARG A 149 11.35 5.66 14.88
C ARG A 149 12.18 6.93 14.74
N VAL A 150 12.34 7.37 13.50
CA VAL A 150 12.88 8.68 13.13
C VAL A 150 11.73 9.52 12.58
N SER A 151 11.67 10.79 12.95
CA SER A 151 10.63 11.70 12.45
C SER A 151 10.73 11.81 10.93
N SER A 152 9.60 11.62 10.25
CA SER A 152 9.48 11.76 8.80
C SER A 152 8.13 12.37 8.47
N GLU A 153 8.07 13.21 7.44
CA GLU A 153 6.83 13.84 6.97
C GLU A 153 6.85 14.09 5.46
N TYR A 154 5.67 14.10 4.84
CA TYR A 154 5.50 14.55 3.45
C TYR A 154 5.03 15.99 3.36
N ASP A 155 5.48 16.71 2.34
CA ASP A 155 4.88 17.94 1.85
C ASP A 155 4.44 17.78 0.40
N VAL A 156 3.29 18.35 0.03
CA VAL A 156 2.85 18.42 -1.36
C VAL A 156 3.28 19.78 -1.93
N VAL A 157 4.15 19.76 -2.94
CA VAL A 157 4.72 20.95 -3.57
C VAL A 157 4.50 20.89 -5.07
N GLY A 158 3.42 21.51 -5.52
CA GLY A 158 2.99 21.47 -6.92
C GLY A 158 2.52 20.07 -7.30
N ASP A 159 3.18 19.47 -8.27
CA ASP A 159 2.97 18.12 -8.78
C ASP A 159 3.90 17.08 -8.13
N SER A 160 4.47 17.37 -6.96
CA SER A 160 5.39 16.45 -6.30
C SER A 160 5.13 16.30 -4.82
N ILE A 161 5.56 15.16 -4.31
CA ILE A 161 5.62 14.84 -2.89
C ILE A 161 7.08 14.96 -2.45
N VAL A 162 7.34 15.68 -1.36
CA VAL A 162 8.66 15.82 -0.77
C VAL A 162 8.63 15.17 0.61
N GLN A 163 9.39 14.10 0.79
CA GLN A 163 9.60 13.50 2.11
C GLN A 163 10.77 14.18 2.79
N LYS A 164 10.59 14.59 4.04
CA LYS A 164 11.65 15.10 4.92
C LYS A 164 11.89 14.13 6.05
N VAL A 165 13.14 13.73 6.25
CA VAL A 165 13.56 12.80 7.30
C VAL A 165 14.47 13.53 8.28
N ALA A 166 14.16 13.49 9.57
CA ALA A 166 15.01 14.13 10.57
C ALA A 166 16.43 13.53 10.60
N THR A 167 17.42 14.37 10.90
CA THR A 167 18.80 13.93 11.11
C THR A 167 18.94 13.19 12.44
N VAL A 168 19.77 12.15 12.46
CA VAL A 168 20.09 11.35 13.65
C VAL A 168 21.60 11.39 13.96
N SER A 169 22.04 10.82 15.10
CA SER A 169 23.48 10.74 15.39
C SER A 169 24.20 9.77 14.44
N ALA A 170 25.51 9.95 14.26
CA ALA A 170 26.26 9.22 13.23
C ALA A 170 26.28 7.70 13.39
N ASP A 171 26.06 7.20 14.61
CA ASP A 171 25.98 5.79 14.95
C ASP A 171 24.59 5.16 14.70
N GLN A 172 23.56 5.96 14.40
CA GLN A 172 22.19 5.50 14.12
C GLN A 172 21.93 5.23 12.62
N TYR A 173 22.90 5.50 11.74
CA TYR A 173 22.77 5.18 10.32
C TYR A 173 23.06 3.69 10.05
N PRO A 174 22.42 3.07 9.04
CA PRO A 174 21.55 3.69 8.05
C PRO A 174 20.13 4.00 8.56
N VAL A 175 19.53 5.05 8.01
CA VAL A 175 18.10 5.35 8.19
C VAL A 175 17.34 4.92 6.95
N VAL A 176 16.24 4.18 7.12
CA VAL A 176 15.32 3.79 6.04
C VAL A 176 14.06 4.62 6.14
N ALA A 177 13.65 5.25 5.05
CA ALA A 177 12.41 6.02 4.96
C ALA A 177 11.56 5.55 3.77
N ASP A 178 10.23 5.57 3.92
CA ASP A 178 9.29 5.08 2.90
C ASP A 178 8.77 6.16 1.94
N PRO A 179 8.25 5.77 0.77
CA PRO A 179 6.78 5.70 0.71
C PRO A 179 6.23 4.32 0.37
N PHE A 180 5.09 3.96 0.97
CA PHE A 180 4.26 2.82 0.57
C PHE A 180 3.01 3.28 -0.20
N LEU A 181 2.87 2.88 -1.45
CA LEU A 181 1.78 3.25 -2.37
C LEU A 181 0.87 2.05 -2.65
N GLY A 182 -0.46 2.22 -2.59
CA GLY A 182 -1.40 1.15 -2.93
C GLY A 182 -2.77 1.63 -3.42
N LYS A 183 -3.54 0.70 -3.99
CA LYS A 183 -4.91 0.93 -4.48
C LYS A 183 -5.90 -0.14 -4.05
N HIS A 184 -5.51 -1.42 -4.11
CA HIS A 184 -6.41 -2.54 -3.85
C HIS A 184 -6.54 -2.75 -2.35
N LEU A 185 -7.76 -2.76 -1.85
CA LEU A 185 -8.09 -2.92 -0.43
C LEU A 185 -8.24 -4.41 -0.07
N PHE A 186 -8.58 -5.24 -1.05
CA PHE A 186 -8.68 -6.69 -0.92
C PHE A 186 -7.82 -7.41 -1.94
N ASN A 187 -7.49 -8.66 -1.64
CA ASN A 187 -6.84 -9.59 -2.55
C ASN A 187 -7.45 -10.98 -2.41
N ASN A 188 -7.03 -11.90 -3.29
CA ASN A 188 -7.51 -13.28 -3.31
C ASN A 188 -9.04 -13.37 -3.39
N LEU A 189 -9.67 -12.57 -4.26
CA LEU A 189 -11.12 -12.64 -4.43
C LEU A 189 -11.49 -13.89 -5.25
N TRP A 190 -12.27 -14.79 -4.65
CA TRP A 190 -12.75 -16.01 -5.31
C TRP A 190 -14.16 -16.39 -4.83
N GLN A 191 -14.91 -17.09 -5.69
CA GLN A 191 -16.26 -17.56 -5.39
C GLN A 191 -16.24 -19.06 -5.05
N GLY A 192 -16.88 -19.43 -3.95
CA GLY A 192 -17.06 -20.81 -3.49
C GLY A 192 -18.53 -21.19 -3.34
N GLU A 193 -18.77 -22.30 -2.66
CA GLU A 193 -20.10 -22.79 -2.33
C GLU A 193 -20.16 -23.28 -0.88
N TRP A 194 -21.24 -22.93 -0.18
CA TRP A 194 -21.55 -23.43 1.15
C TRP A 194 -23.07 -23.59 1.30
N ASN A 195 -23.50 -24.72 1.85
CA ASN A 195 -24.91 -25.06 2.05
C ASN A 195 -25.78 -24.92 0.77
N GLY A 196 -25.21 -25.25 -0.38
CA GLY A 196 -25.89 -25.19 -1.69
C GLY A 196 -26.08 -23.78 -2.26
N ASP A 197 -25.39 -22.78 -1.72
CA ASP A 197 -25.40 -21.40 -2.23
C ASP A 197 -23.98 -20.81 -2.28
N ALA A 198 -23.80 -19.70 -2.99
CA ALA A 198 -22.51 -19.07 -3.19
C ALA A 198 -21.88 -18.56 -1.88
N THR A 199 -20.56 -18.70 -1.78
CA THR A 199 -19.73 -17.89 -0.88
C THR A 199 -18.88 -16.92 -1.69
N PHE A 200 -18.70 -15.71 -1.17
CA PHE A 200 -17.79 -14.73 -1.73
C PHE A 200 -16.63 -14.56 -0.77
N ASN A 201 -15.41 -14.82 -1.22
CA ASN A 201 -14.25 -14.96 -0.35
C ASN A 201 -13.18 -13.94 -0.77
N GLY A 202 -12.37 -13.55 0.20
CA GLY A 202 -11.37 -12.51 0.03
C GLY A 202 -10.66 -12.21 1.33
N THR A 203 -9.43 -11.71 1.21
CA THR A 203 -8.61 -11.27 2.34
C THR A 203 -8.26 -9.80 2.18
N VAL A 204 -8.05 -9.13 3.31
CA VAL A 204 -7.58 -7.73 3.31
C VAL A 204 -6.16 -7.72 2.74
N SER A 205 -5.89 -6.85 1.76
CA SER A 205 -4.54 -6.70 1.21
C SER A 205 -3.61 -6.00 2.22
N PRO A 206 -2.27 -6.09 2.07
CA PRO A 206 -1.34 -5.26 2.85
C PRO A 206 -1.70 -3.77 2.86
N TRP A 207 -2.04 -3.21 1.69
CA TRP A 207 -2.52 -1.83 1.59
C TRP A 207 -3.86 -1.62 2.30
N GLY A 208 -4.83 -2.51 2.10
CA GLY A 208 -6.12 -2.45 2.78
C GLY A 208 -6.02 -2.53 4.30
N ALA A 209 -5.02 -3.23 4.84
CA ALA A 209 -4.77 -3.30 6.28
C ALA A 209 -4.29 -1.94 6.83
N VAL A 210 -3.44 -1.27 6.05
CA VAL A 210 -2.94 0.08 6.32
C VAL A 210 -4.10 1.10 6.32
N VAL A 211 -4.99 1.02 5.33
CA VAL A 211 -6.23 1.82 5.27
C VAL A 211 -7.19 1.50 6.42
N MET A 212 -7.49 0.22 6.65
CA MET A 212 -8.49 -0.23 7.63
C MET A 212 -8.14 0.19 9.06
N THR A 213 -6.86 0.12 9.43
CA THR A 213 -6.38 0.50 10.76
C THR A 213 -6.29 2.00 10.95
N GLY A 214 -6.47 2.80 9.88
CA GLY A 214 -6.20 4.23 9.89
C GLY A 214 -4.71 4.57 10.00
N GLY A 215 -3.82 3.58 9.93
CA GLY A 215 -2.36 3.74 9.94
C GLY A 215 -1.80 4.09 8.57
N GLY A 216 -2.62 4.62 7.67
CA GLY A 216 -2.44 4.47 6.23
C GLY A 216 -2.60 5.70 5.38
N GLY A 217 -2.69 6.88 5.98
CA GLY A 217 -2.72 8.08 5.18
C GLY A 217 -4.04 8.18 4.47
N VAL A 218 -5.12 7.98 5.21
CA VAL A 218 -6.50 8.06 4.72
C VAL A 218 -7.34 8.83 5.74
N GLY A 219 -6.84 9.96 6.23
CA GLY A 219 -7.55 10.80 7.19
C GLY A 219 -7.84 10.11 8.52
N GLY A 220 -7.04 9.11 8.89
CA GLY A 220 -7.22 8.32 10.12
C GLY A 220 -8.32 7.26 10.08
N TYR A 221 -8.58 6.65 11.24
CA TYR A 221 -9.41 5.44 11.36
C TYR A 221 -10.82 5.57 10.77
N VAL A 222 -11.52 6.68 11.02
CA VAL A 222 -12.91 6.86 10.57
C VAL A 222 -13.01 6.92 9.04
N ALA A 223 -12.11 7.67 8.40
CA ALA A 223 -12.07 7.78 6.95
C ALA A 223 -11.60 6.46 6.32
N GLY A 224 -10.57 5.81 6.87
CA GLY A 224 -10.15 4.47 6.45
C GLY A 224 -11.29 3.43 6.47
N GLN A 225 -12.11 3.41 7.52
CA GLN A 225 -13.28 2.53 7.60
C GLN A 225 -14.35 2.85 6.55
N ALA A 226 -14.56 4.13 6.24
CA ALA A 226 -15.47 4.53 5.16
C ALA A 226 -14.95 4.07 3.79
N ILE A 227 -13.65 4.20 3.53
CA ILE A 227 -13.02 3.69 2.31
C ILE A 227 -13.19 2.17 2.19
N MET A 228 -12.89 1.43 3.26
CA MET A 228 -13.10 -0.02 3.27
C MET A 228 -14.56 -0.36 2.96
N ARG A 229 -15.52 0.32 3.58
CA ARG A 229 -16.95 0.04 3.40
C ARG A 229 -17.46 0.37 1.99
N ASP A 230 -16.92 1.41 1.35
CA ASP A 230 -17.46 1.95 0.10
C ASP A 230 -16.61 1.54 -1.10
N ALA A 231 -15.33 1.95 -1.14
CA ALA A 231 -14.42 1.60 -2.23
C ALA A 231 -14.09 0.10 -2.22
N GLY A 232 -13.88 -0.48 -1.03
CA GLY A 232 -13.62 -1.91 -0.90
C GLY A 232 -14.78 -2.76 -1.43
N TRP A 233 -16.02 -2.33 -1.21
CA TRP A 233 -17.17 -3.05 -1.75
C TRP A 233 -17.26 -2.99 -3.26
N LYS A 234 -16.88 -1.87 -3.88
CA LYS A 234 -16.81 -1.78 -5.34
C LYS A 234 -15.83 -2.79 -5.94
N GLU A 235 -14.73 -3.13 -5.23
CA GLU A 235 -13.83 -4.21 -5.65
C GLU A 235 -14.54 -5.57 -5.64
N TRP A 236 -15.33 -5.83 -4.59
CA TRP A 236 -16.11 -7.06 -4.46
C TRP A 236 -17.25 -7.14 -5.50
N GLU A 237 -17.95 -6.04 -5.77
CA GLU A 237 -18.97 -5.96 -6.82
C GLU A 237 -18.39 -6.17 -8.22
N ALA A 238 -17.18 -5.66 -8.46
CA ALA A 238 -16.47 -5.88 -9.72
C ALA A 238 -16.05 -7.36 -9.89
N ALA A 239 -15.68 -8.03 -8.80
CA ALA A 239 -15.30 -9.44 -8.81
C ALA A 239 -16.51 -10.39 -8.90
N PHE A 240 -17.65 -10.01 -8.31
CA PHE A 240 -18.78 -10.90 -8.07
C PHE A 240 -20.12 -10.27 -8.50
N PRO A 241 -20.60 -10.57 -9.73
CA PRO A 241 -21.84 -9.97 -10.26
C PRO A 241 -23.09 -10.18 -9.39
N ASP A 242 -23.17 -11.31 -8.69
CA ASP A 242 -24.33 -11.70 -7.89
C ASP A 242 -24.21 -11.32 -6.40
N ILE A 243 -23.16 -10.60 -5.98
CA ILE A 243 -22.92 -10.33 -4.55
C ILE A 243 -24.04 -9.54 -3.88
N ASN A 244 -24.74 -8.71 -4.65
CA ASN A 244 -25.85 -7.87 -4.19
C ASN A 244 -27.21 -8.60 -4.18
N SER A 245 -27.26 -9.90 -4.52
CA SER A 245 -28.53 -10.61 -4.62
C SER A 245 -29.21 -10.87 -3.27
N LYS A 246 -28.52 -10.63 -2.15
CA LYS A 246 -29.06 -10.80 -0.79
C LYS A 246 -28.40 -9.85 0.21
N ALA A 247 -29.21 -9.22 1.07
CA ALA A 247 -28.73 -8.24 2.04
C ALA A 247 -27.73 -8.82 3.04
N SER A 248 -27.91 -10.09 3.42
CA SER A 248 -27.02 -10.79 4.34
C SER A 248 -25.54 -10.77 3.92
N VAL A 249 -25.23 -10.75 2.63
CA VAL A 249 -23.83 -10.72 2.14
C VAL A 249 -23.15 -9.41 2.50
N ARG A 250 -23.84 -8.28 2.26
CA ARG A 250 -23.33 -6.94 2.61
C ARG A 250 -23.20 -6.76 4.13
N GLN A 251 -24.13 -7.31 4.90
CA GLN A 251 -24.11 -7.25 6.37
C GLN A 251 -22.90 -8.01 6.94
N GLN A 252 -22.58 -9.20 6.42
CA GLN A 252 -21.39 -9.96 6.81
C GLN A 252 -20.11 -9.17 6.50
N TYR A 253 -20.03 -8.59 5.31
CA TYR A 253 -18.91 -7.76 4.87
C TYR A 253 -18.65 -6.57 5.80
N GLU A 254 -19.69 -5.78 6.10
CA GLU A 254 -19.56 -4.64 7.00
C GLU A 254 -19.25 -5.05 8.44
N CYS A 255 -19.71 -6.24 8.87
CA CYS A 255 -19.31 -6.81 10.15
C CYS A 255 -17.82 -7.11 10.19
N HIS A 256 -17.24 -7.72 9.15
CA HIS A 256 -15.80 -8.00 9.11
C HIS A 256 -14.95 -6.73 9.13
N ILE A 257 -15.38 -5.68 8.43
CA ILE A 257 -14.73 -4.36 8.50
C ILE A 257 -14.77 -3.81 9.93
N LEU A 258 -15.94 -3.86 10.58
CA LEU A 258 -16.12 -3.42 11.96
C LEU A 258 -15.28 -4.25 12.93
N ALA A 259 -15.21 -5.58 12.74
CA ALA A 259 -14.40 -6.49 13.53
C ALA A 259 -12.90 -6.20 13.40
N GLY A 260 -12.46 -5.55 12.31
CA GLY A 260 -11.12 -5.01 12.18
C GLY A 260 -10.69 -4.06 13.31
N THR A 261 -11.63 -3.44 14.04
CA THR A 261 -11.35 -2.71 15.30
C THR A 261 -10.66 -3.56 16.37
N LEU A 262 -10.90 -4.87 16.35
CA LEU A 262 -10.37 -5.83 17.32
C LEU A 262 -8.96 -6.30 16.90
N GLY A 263 -8.51 -5.96 15.69
CA GLY A 263 -7.19 -6.26 15.13
C GLY A 263 -7.26 -7.07 13.83
N LEU A 264 -6.23 -6.94 12.99
CA LEU A 264 -6.12 -7.64 11.69
C LEU A 264 -6.24 -9.19 11.76
N PRO A 265 -5.79 -9.89 12.83
CA PRO A 265 -6.03 -11.33 12.94
C PRO A 265 -7.53 -11.71 12.98
N TYR A 266 -8.41 -10.76 13.33
CA TYR A 266 -9.86 -10.97 13.39
C TYR A 266 -10.57 -10.69 12.06
N THR A 267 -9.88 -10.17 11.04
CA THR A 267 -10.50 -9.95 9.73
C THR A 267 -10.44 -11.18 8.84
N GLY A 268 -9.49 -12.10 9.08
CA GLY A 268 -9.40 -13.41 8.43
C GLY A 268 -9.66 -13.41 6.93
N GLU A 269 -10.20 -14.53 6.45
CA GLU A 269 -10.89 -14.58 5.16
C GLU A 269 -12.38 -14.29 5.40
N TYR A 270 -12.95 -13.40 4.60
CA TYR A 270 -14.29 -12.87 4.83
C TYR A 270 -15.39 -13.92 4.68
N ASN A 271 -15.22 -14.91 3.79
CA ASN A 271 -16.14 -16.06 3.63
C ASN A 271 -17.64 -15.68 3.65
N LEU A 272 -18.06 -14.69 2.86
CA LEU A 272 -19.42 -14.15 2.91
C LEU A 272 -20.42 -15.21 2.41
N GLU A 273 -21.18 -15.81 3.31
CA GLU A 273 -22.05 -16.95 3.04
C GLU A 273 -23.46 -16.49 2.63
N ARG A 274 -23.80 -16.56 1.34
CA ARG A 274 -25.11 -16.10 0.85
C ARG A 274 -26.27 -16.91 1.42
N ALA A 275 -26.07 -18.19 1.73
CA ALA A 275 -27.11 -19.02 2.34
C ALA A 275 -27.60 -18.48 3.70
N ARG A 276 -26.79 -17.71 4.44
CA ARG A 276 -27.15 -17.18 5.76
C ARG A 276 -28.33 -16.21 5.72
N PRO A 277 -29.25 -16.23 6.70
CA PRO A 277 -30.38 -15.32 6.74
C PRO A 277 -29.92 -13.86 6.91
N ASP A 278 -30.77 -12.92 6.51
CA ASP A 278 -30.55 -11.51 6.83
C ASP A 278 -30.62 -11.32 8.34
N LYS A 279 -29.72 -10.50 8.90
CA LYS A 279 -29.64 -10.25 10.33
C LYS A 279 -29.73 -8.75 10.63
N GLY A 280 -30.89 -8.25 11.05
CA GLY A 280 -31.10 -6.81 11.27
C GLY A 280 -30.26 -6.18 12.39
N ASP A 281 -29.74 -6.97 13.33
CA ASP A 281 -28.97 -6.53 14.50
C ASP A 281 -27.47 -6.88 14.42
N TRP A 282 -26.96 -7.17 13.21
CA TRP A 282 -25.57 -7.58 12.97
C TRP A 282 -24.51 -6.60 13.53
N ALA A 283 -24.83 -5.32 13.65
CA ALA A 283 -23.88 -4.30 14.13
C ALA A 283 -23.77 -4.25 15.67
N LEU A 284 -24.70 -4.86 16.42
CA LEU A 284 -24.77 -4.70 17.87
C LEU A 284 -23.77 -5.61 18.60
N THR A 285 -23.49 -6.80 18.08
CA THR A 285 -22.69 -7.81 18.78
C THR A 285 -21.70 -8.57 17.89
N PRO A 286 -20.87 -7.89 17.05
CA PRO A 286 -20.00 -8.54 16.06
C PRO A 286 -19.12 -9.67 16.63
N HIS A 287 -18.68 -9.53 17.88
CA HIS A 287 -17.88 -10.52 18.62
C HIS A 287 -18.63 -11.80 19.02
N GLN A 288 -19.96 -11.76 19.10
CA GLN A 288 -20.79 -12.90 19.53
C GLN A 288 -21.20 -13.79 18.37
N HIS A 289 -21.09 -13.29 17.13
CA HIS A 289 -21.64 -13.96 15.96
C HIS A 289 -20.67 -14.02 14.78
N HIS A 290 -19.36 -13.84 15.05
CA HIS A 290 -18.22 -14.09 14.17
C HIS A 290 -18.37 -13.63 12.70
N CYS A 291 -19.13 -12.56 12.49
CA CYS A 291 -19.44 -11.91 11.22
C CYS A 291 -20.05 -12.72 10.04
N ASN A 292 -20.03 -14.06 10.06
CA ASN A 292 -20.80 -14.93 9.13
C ASN A 292 -21.98 -15.65 9.82
N TRP A 293 -22.23 -15.29 11.08
CA TRP A 293 -23.30 -15.74 11.99
C TRP A 293 -23.29 -17.24 12.34
N GLU A 294 -22.18 -17.64 12.95
CA GLU A 294 -22.17 -18.47 14.17
C GLU A 294 -21.91 -17.59 15.38
#